data_AF-A0A7V9HTW2-F1
#
_entry.id   AF-A0A7V9HTW2-F1
#
_cell.length_a   1.000
_cell.length_b   1.000
_cell.length_c   1.000
_cell.angle_alpha   90.00
_cell.angle_beta   90.00
_cell.angle_gamma   90.00
#
_symmetry.space_group_name_H-M   'P 1'
#
loop_
_entity.id
_entity.type
_entity.pdbx_description
1 polymer ?
#
loop_
_entity_poly.entity_id
_entity_poly.type
_entity_poly.pdbx_seq_one_letter_code
_entity_poly.pdbx_strand_id
1 'polypeptide(L)' 'IALEEKNYDQAIAELQQANLQNPQNLYRLAQAYQGKGDGQKAREFSAKAAAFYSLPQLNYAFIRNKAGKQN' A
#
# COMPACT_ATOMS: atom_id res chain seq x y z
N ILE A 1 -0.85 19.42 -2.83
CA ILE A 1 -1.84 18.36 -3.23
C ILE A 1 -2.74 18.10 -2.00
N ALA A 2 -4.05 17.89 -2.11
CA ALA A 2 -5.04 17.91 -1.00
C ALA A 2 -4.63 17.23 0.34
N LEU A 3 -3.76 16.21 0.30
CA LEU A 3 -3.11 15.58 1.47
C LEU A 3 -2.25 16.56 2.31
N GLU A 4 -1.54 17.46 1.65
CA GLU A 4 -0.68 18.50 2.26
C GLU A 4 -1.51 19.66 2.84
N GLU A 5 -2.71 19.87 2.31
CA GLU A 5 -3.67 20.88 2.79
C GLU A 5 -4.55 20.37 3.94
N LYS A 6 -4.28 19.14 4.44
CA LYS A 6 -5.08 18.42 5.44
C LYS A 6 -6.55 18.23 5.06
N ASN A 7 -6.88 18.36 3.78
CA ASN A 7 -8.22 18.10 3.27
C ASN A 7 -8.36 16.61 2.96
N TYR A 8 -8.41 15.82 4.04
CA TYR A 8 -8.32 14.35 3.94
C TYR A 8 -9.51 13.74 3.22
N ASP A 9 -10.71 14.30 3.36
CA ASP A 9 -11.91 13.81 2.68
C ASP A 9 -11.79 13.95 1.15
N GLN A 10 -11.34 15.11 0.69
CA GLN A 10 -11.09 15.34 -0.73
C GLN A 10 -9.95 14.44 -1.25
N ALA A 11 -8.85 14.34 -0.49
CA ALA A 11 -7.73 13.48 -0.85
C ALA A 11 -8.15 12.01 -0.99
N ILE A 12 -9.01 11.50 -0.09
CA ILE A 12 -9.57 10.16 -0.17
C ILE A 12 -10.42 10.01 -1.43
N ALA A 13 -11.32 10.96 -1.72
CA ALA A 13 -12.18 10.90 -2.90
C ALA A 13 -11.39 10.87 -4.21
N GLU A 14 -10.36 11.72 -4.34
CA GLU A 14 -9.46 11.75 -5.50
C GLU A 14 -8.65 10.45 -5.62
N LEU A 15 -8.06 9.97 -4.53
CA LEU A 15 -7.23 8.75 -4.53
C LEU A 15 -8.04 7.47 -4.76
N GLN A 16 -9.31 7.44 -4.38
CA GLN A 16 -10.21 6.31 -4.68
C GLN A 16 -10.51 6.19 -6.18
N GLN A 17 -10.47 7.29 -6.93
CA GLN A 17 -10.62 7.28 -8.38
C GLN A 17 -9.30 6.98 -9.11
N ALA A 18 -8.17 7.08 -8.40
CA ALA A 18 -6.86 6.77 -8.95
C ALA A 18 -6.65 5.25 -9.13
N ASN A 19 -5.58 4.88 -9.83
CA ASN A 19 -5.23 3.47 -10.01
C ASN A 19 -4.81 2.83 -8.67
N LEU A 20 -5.66 1.95 -8.13
CA LEU A 20 -5.42 1.20 -6.89
C LEU A 20 -4.50 -0.01 -7.04
N GLN A 21 -4.08 -0.34 -8.27
CA GLN A 21 -2.95 -1.25 -8.52
C GLN A 21 -1.60 -0.51 -8.48
N ASN A 22 -1.55 0.68 -7.89
CA ASN A 22 -0.30 1.37 -7.60
C ASN A 22 -0.08 1.39 -6.08
N PRO A 23 1.01 0.78 -5.56
CA PRO A 23 1.27 0.72 -4.12
C PRO A 23 1.47 2.11 -3.51
N GLN A 24 1.94 3.08 -4.30
CA GLN A 24 2.08 4.45 -3.85
C GLN A 24 0.73 5.14 -3.67
N ASN A 25 -0.24 4.87 -4.55
CA ASN A 25 -1.61 5.37 -4.38
C ASN A 25 -2.28 4.73 -3.16
N LEU A 26 -2.08 3.42 -2.95
CA LEU A 26 -2.55 2.71 -1.76
C LEU A 26 -1.94 3.30 -0.48
N TYR A 27 -0.64 3.60 -0.47
CA TYR A 27 0.01 4.22 0.68
C TYR A 27 -0.48 5.65 0.95
N ARG A 28 -0.68 6.46 -0.10
CA ARG A 28 -1.27 7.81 0.04
C ARG A 28 -2.69 7.76 0.60
N LEU A 29 -3.49 6.76 0.20
CA LEU A 29 -4.82 6.50 0.76
C LEU A 29 -4.74 6.18 2.26
N ALA A 30 -3.77 5.35 2.66
CA ALA A 30 -3.53 5.05 4.06
C ALA A 30 -3.18 6.30 4.87
N GLN A 31 -2.29 7.17 4.35
CA GLN A 31 -1.93 8.44 4.99
C GLN A 31 -3.12 9.39 5.12
N ALA A 32 -3.99 9.45 4.10
CA ALA A 32 -5.18 10.29 4.14
C ALA A 32 -6.19 9.80 5.19
N TYR A 33 -6.43 8.48 5.26
CA TYR A 33 -7.28 7.90 6.31
C TYR A 33 -6.69 8.09 7.71
N GLN A 34 -5.35 7.97 7.86
CA GLN A 34 -4.68 8.23 9.11
C GLN A 34 -4.85 9.69 9.55
N GLY A 35 -4.67 10.64 8.63
CA GLY A 35 -4.88 12.07 8.90
C GLY A 35 -6.32 12.41 9.28
N LYS A 36 -7.29 11.70 8.70
CA LYS A 36 -8.72 11.79 9.05
C LYS A 36 -9.07 11.17 10.42
N GLY A 37 -8.18 10.36 10.99
CA GLY A 37 -8.42 9.61 12.24
C GLY A 37 -9.05 8.23 12.05
N ASP A 38 -9.23 7.77 10.81
CA ASP A 38 -9.71 6.41 10.51
C ASP A 38 -8.54 5.42 10.51
N GLY A 39 -8.12 5.03 11.72
CA GLY A 39 -7.01 4.11 11.94
C GLY A 39 -7.27 2.67 11.45
N GLN A 40 -8.53 2.29 11.22
CA GLN A 40 -8.86 0.99 10.65
C GLN A 40 -8.53 0.98 9.16
N LYS A 41 -9.06 1.94 8.40
CA LYS A 41 -8.77 2.04 6.96
C LYS A 41 -7.32 2.37 6.66
N ALA A 42 -6.67 3.19 7.48
CA ALA A 42 -5.24 3.44 7.36
C ALA A 42 -4.44 2.12 7.34
N ARG A 43 -4.69 1.24 8.32
CA ARG A 43 -4.02 -0.07 8.41
C ARG A 43 -4.35 -0.98 7.22
N GLU A 44 -5.60 -1.02 6.79
CA GLU A 44 -6.03 -1.81 5.64
C GLU A 44 -5.27 -1.42 4.36
N PHE A 45 -5.22 -0.13 4.04
CA PHE A 45 -4.56 0.36 2.83
C PHE A 45 -3.04 0.28 2.91
N SER A 46 -2.45 0.48 4.10
CA SER A 46 -1.02 0.23 4.33
C SER A 46 -0.66 -1.24 4.08
N ALA A 47 -1.48 -2.19 4.57
CA ALA A 47 -1.27 -3.61 4.34
C ALA A 47 -1.36 -3.97 2.85
N LYS A 48 -2.35 -3.42 2.13
CA LYS A 48 -2.48 -3.59 0.67
C LYS A 48 -1.26 -3.05 -0.09
N ALA A 49 -0.76 -1.86 0.29
CA ALA A 49 0.44 -1.29 -0.30
C ALA A 49 1.67 -2.18 -0.05
N ALA A 50 1.84 -2.70 1.16
CA ALA A 50 2.96 -3.58 1.54
C ALA A 50 2.87 -4.98 0.91
N ALA A 51 1.66 -5.50 0.67
CA ALA A 51 1.44 -6.80 0.03
C ALA A 51 1.62 -6.75 -1.49
N PHE A 52 1.65 -5.55 -2.08
CA PHE A 52 1.77 -5.38 -3.52
C PHE A 52 3.14 -5.87 -4.02
N TYR A 53 3.12 -6.95 -4.82
CA TYR A 53 4.28 -7.69 -5.34
C TYR A 53 5.31 -8.26 -4.34
N SER A 54 5.16 -8.04 -3.04
CA SER A 54 6.07 -8.62 -2.04
C SER A 54 5.93 -10.14 -1.93
N LEU A 55 4.72 -10.69 -2.00
CA LEU A 55 4.50 -12.14 -1.89
C LEU A 55 5.07 -12.96 -3.06
N PRO A 56 4.86 -12.61 -4.34
CA PRO A 56 5.52 -13.30 -5.46
C PRO A 56 7.05 -13.24 -5.39
N GLN A 57 7.62 -12.08 -5.02
CA GLN A 57 9.06 -11.91 -4.89
C GLN A 57 9.63 -12.68 -3.69
N LEU A 58 8.92 -12.73 -2.56
CA LEU A 58 9.32 -13.48 -1.38
C LEU A 58 9.28 -14.99 -1.66
N ASN A 59 8.24 -15.49 -2.31
CA ASN A 59 8.14 -16.87 -2.74
C ASN A 59 9.26 -17.24 -3.72
N TYR A 60 9.55 -16.36 -4.69
CA TYR A 60 10.65 -16.55 -5.63
C TYR A 60 12.02 -16.56 -4.91
N ALA A 61 12.26 -15.62 -4.00
CA ALA A 61 13.49 -15.56 -3.20
C ALA A 61 13.68 -16.81 -2.32
N PHE A 62 12.60 -17.30 -1.71
CA PHE A 62 12.59 -18.53 -0.90
C PHE A 62 12.95 -19.77 -1.73
N ILE A 63 12.30 -19.94 -2.89
CA ILE A 63 12.57 -21.08 -3.79
C ILE A 63 14.00 -21.03 -4.33
N ARG A 64 14.50 -19.86 -4.73
CA ARG A 64 15.89 -19.69 -5.18
C ARG A 64 16.90 -20.07 -4.08
N ASN A 65 16.64 -19.66 -2.83
CA ASN A 65 17.52 -20.01 -1.70
C ASN A 65 17.55 -21.54 -1.47
N LYS A 66 16.39 -22.20 -1.52
CA LYS A 66 16.29 -23.65 -1.35
C LYS A 66 16.98 -24.40 -2.49
N ALA A 67 16.77 -23.98 -3.74
CA ALA A 67 17.39 -24.59 -4.91
C ALA A 67 18.91 -24.41 -4.94
N GLY A 68 19.42 -23.24 -4.55
CA GLY A 68 20.86 -22.97 -4.52
C GLY A 68 21.64 -23.75 -3.44
N LYS A 69 20.96 -24.32 -2.43
CA LYS A 69 21.56 -25.19 -1.41
C LYS A 69 21.59 -26.67 -1.80
N GLN A 70 20.96 -27.03 -2.92
CA GLN A 70 20.92 -28.41 -3.43
C GLN A 70 22.00 -28.69 -4.49
N ASN A 71 22.83 -27.70 -4.83
CA ASN A 71 23.99 -27.81 -5.71
C ASN A 71 25.29 -27.71 -4.91
#